data_AF-A0A2T9YZI8-F1
#
_entry.id   AF-A0A2T9YZI8-F1
#
_cell.length_a   1.000
_cell.length_b   1.000
_cell.length_c   1.000
_cell.angle_alpha   90.00
_cell.angle_beta   90.00
_cell.angle_gamma   90.00
#
_symmetry.space_group_name_H-M   'P 1'
#
loop_
_entity.id
_entity.type
_entity.pdbx_description
1 polymer ?
#
loop_
_entity_poly.entity_id
_entity_poly.type
_entity_poly.pdbx_seq_one_letter_code
_entity_poly.pdbx_strand_id
1 'polypeptide(L)'
;MAHKKGFLSNFQSFDVYAKTKDDFRIKTISGAVVSLISMLIIFLLVLNEYSIYSTVKMVPELVVDKERMEKMKINIDITFPNAPCILLGLDIMDSTGEMQINSFQNVNKTRLLPSGLPNLNPKQFTPDPPKDKSGKAIEKYCGSCYGATPPESGCCNTCLEVNEAYQKMGWSFTKPKSMEQCIREKYVEQISDQVGEGCRFVGSVEINKVSGNFHIMAGETIKKNNAHAHVVHDYMPQVYDFTHKINSLSFGDTFENQKNPLDGVSKSTKIKKTQYQYFTKVVASEVRYLNGKVLTSNQYSVTEHEMSEAGDQDDHHSTIRPGLFCVFEISPMRIIYSESKRSLSSFISSVLAIVGSIFTVAGLLDSFIFRAERAITHKRQIGKLA
;
A
#
# COMPACT_ATOMS: atom_id res chain seq x y z
N MET A 1 -38.09 49.47 40.08
CA MET A 1 -37.07 48.86 39.21
C MET A 1 -37.28 47.36 39.21
N ALA A 2 -37.74 46.80 38.09
CA ALA A 2 -38.03 45.37 37.95
C ALA A 2 -36.73 44.60 37.65
N HIS A 3 -36.31 43.74 38.57
CA HIS A 3 -35.19 42.85 38.33
C HIS A 3 -35.64 41.74 37.37
N LYS A 4 -35.11 41.74 36.14
CA LYS A 4 -35.25 40.64 35.18
C LYS A 4 -34.82 39.33 35.86
N LYS A 5 -35.76 38.41 36.08
CA LYS A 5 -35.46 37.03 36.46
C LYS A 5 -34.72 36.38 35.27
N GLY A 6 -33.46 36.03 35.50
CA GLY A 6 -32.65 35.31 34.53
C GLY A 6 -33.19 33.89 34.28
N PHE A 7 -32.87 33.33 33.12
CA PHE A 7 -33.22 31.98 32.65
C PHE A 7 -32.99 30.85 33.69
N LEU A 8 -32.13 31.08 34.69
CA LEU A 8 -31.83 30.17 35.78
C LEU A 8 -32.91 30.08 36.89
N SER A 9 -33.89 31.00 36.97
CA SER A 9 -34.91 30.94 38.03
C SER A 9 -35.93 29.82 37.83
N ASN A 10 -36.08 29.30 36.61
CA ASN A 10 -37.01 28.22 36.29
C ASN A 10 -36.44 26.80 36.53
N PHE A 11 -35.16 26.69 36.91
CA PHE A 11 -34.57 25.41 37.35
C PHE A 11 -34.72 25.17 38.86
N GLN A 12 -35.11 26.19 39.64
CA GLN A 12 -35.35 26.04 41.09
C GLN A 12 -36.60 25.20 41.42
N SER A 13 -37.49 24.95 40.46
CA SER A 13 -38.65 24.06 40.61
C SER A 13 -38.33 22.58 40.35
N PHE A 14 -37.11 22.24 39.92
CA PHE A 14 -36.64 20.86 39.70
C PHE A 14 -35.71 20.38 40.82
N ASP A 15 -35.77 21.01 41.99
CA ASP A 15 -35.06 20.55 43.20
C ASP A 15 -35.93 19.52 43.93
N VAL A 16 -35.77 18.24 43.57
CA VAL A 16 -36.59 17.10 44.09
C VAL A 16 -36.28 16.78 45.56
N TYR A 17 -35.22 17.35 46.13
CA TYR A 17 -34.82 17.08 47.51
C TYR A 17 -35.27 18.19 48.47
N ALA A 18 -35.89 17.79 49.59
CA ALA A 18 -36.23 18.72 50.66
C ALA A 18 -34.96 19.39 51.21
N LYS A 19 -34.87 20.71 51.11
CA LYS A 19 -33.75 21.48 51.68
C LYS A 19 -33.75 21.31 53.19
N THR A 20 -32.70 20.71 53.72
CA THR A 20 -32.49 20.61 55.17
C THR A 20 -32.34 22.01 55.76
N LYS A 21 -33.00 22.28 56.89
CA LYS A 21 -32.88 23.57 57.59
C LYS A 21 -31.41 23.82 57.91
N ASP A 22 -30.93 25.05 57.67
CA ASP A 22 -29.52 25.43 57.81
C ASP A 22 -28.95 25.14 59.21
N ASP A 23 -29.82 25.10 60.24
CA ASP A 23 -29.46 24.79 61.63
C ASP A 23 -28.91 23.37 61.86
N PHE A 24 -29.16 22.44 60.94
CA PHE A 24 -28.63 21.06 61.02
C PHE A 24 -27.41 20.82 60.13
N ARG A 25 -26.90 21.87 59.47
CA ARG A 25 -25.79 21.77 58.50
C ARG A 25 -24.48 22.21 59.12
N ILE A 26 -23.67 21.25 59.57
CA ILE A 26 -22.32 21.52 60.07
C ILE A 26 -21.41 21.84 58.87
N LYS A 27 -20.93 23.08 58.77
CA LYS A 27 -20.01 23.52 57.70
C LYS A 27 -18.57 23.32 58.15
N THR A 28 -17.81 22.47 57.46
CA THR A 28 -16.37 22.24 57.69
C THR A 28 -15.54 22.84 56.57
N ILE A 29 -14.37 23.40 56.90
CA ILE A 29 -13.42 23.95 55.91
C ILE A 29 -12.82 22.80 55.07
N SER A 30 -12.52 21.67 55.71
CA SER A 30 -12.05 20.44 55.06
C SER A 30 -13.06 19.90 54.04
N GLY A 31 -14.35 19.87 54.37
CA GLY A 31 -15.41 19.45 53.45
C GLY A 31 -15.59 20.38 52.25
N ALA A 32 -15.36 21.69 52.42
CA ALA A 32 -15.36 22.65 51.32
C ALA A 32 -14.20 22.40 50.34
N VAL A 33 -13.00 22.11 50.85
CA VAL A 33 -11.83 21.76 50.02
C VAL A 33 -12.05 20.46 49.25
N VAL A 34 -12.54 19.40 49.93
CA VAL A 34 -12.86 18.12 49.29
C VAL A 34 -13.90 18.33 48.18
N SER A 35 -14.94 19.12 48.42
CA SER A 35 -15.99 19.41 47.43
C SER A 35 -15.44 20.13 46.18
N LEU A 36 -14.54 21.10 46.36
CA LEU A 36 -13.90 21.83 45.25
C LEU A 36 -13.02 20.91 44.41
N ILE A 37 -12.21 20.06 45.05
CA ILE A 37 -11.36 19.08 44.37
C ILE A 37 -12.23 18.06 43.62
N SER A 38 -13.29 17.53 44.25
CA SER A 38 -14.22 16.61 43.62
C SER A 38 -14.91 17.22 42.40
N MET A 39 -15.34 18.49 42.47
CA MET A 39 -15.94 19.20 41.35
C MET A 39 -14.95 19.34 40.17
N LEU A 40 -13.69 19.67 40.46
CA LEU A 40 -12.64 19.76 39.45
C LEU A 40 -12.38 18.40 38.77
N ILE A 41 -12.30 17.32 39.55
CA ILE A 41 -12.08 15.96 39.02
C ILE A 41 -13.27 15.52 38.16
N ILE A 42 -14.51 15.73 38.63
CA ILE A 42 -15.73 15.44 37.85
C ILE A 42 -15.67 16.17 36.51
N PHE A 43 -15.36 17.47 36.52
CA PHE A 43 -15.27 18.28 35.31
C PHE A 43 -14.24 17.71 34.31
N LEU A 44 -13.02 17.39 34.77
CA LEU A 44 -11.98 16.81 33.91
C LEU A 44 -12.37 15.45 33.34
N LEU A 45 -12.97 14.58 34.14
CA LEU A 45 -13.40 13.25 33.67
C LEU A 45 -14.56 13.33 32.69
N VAL A 46 -15.52 14.24 32.91
CA VAL A 46 -16.62 14.46 31.96
C VAL A 46 -16.10 15.02 30.64
N LEU A 47 -15.13 15.94 30.66
CA LEU A 47 -14.48 16.42 29.42
C LEU A 47 -13.77 15.28 28.68
N ASN A 48 -13.09 14.40 29.40
CA ASN A 48 -12.45 13.23 28.81
C ASN A 48 -13.48 12.25 28.22
N GLU A 49 -14.55 11.94 28.95
CA GLU A 49 -15.62 11.06 28.46
C GLU A 49 -16.35 11.67 27.25
N TYR A 50 -16.51 13.00 27.21
CA TYR A 50 -17.02 13.71 26.05
C TYR A 50 -16.08 13.58 24.84
N SER A 51 -14.77 13.73 25.05
CA SER A 51 -13.76 13.51 24.01
C SER A 51 -13.85 12.09 23.45
N ILE A 52 -13.93 11.07 24.32
CA ILE A 52 -14.08 9.67 23.92
C ILE A 52 -15.39 9.44 23.16
N TYR A 53 -16.50 10.02 23.62
CA TYR A 53 -17.81 9.94 22.94
C TYR A 53 -17.79 10.59 21.54
N SER A 54 -17.08 11.72 21.41
CA SER A 54 -16.95 12.44 20.15
C SER A 54 -15.99 11.79 19.14
N THR A 55 -15.12 10.89 19.60
CA THR A 55 -14.13 10.21 18.75
C THR A 55 -14.74 8.99 18.07
N VAL A 56 -14.65 8.92 16.74
CA VAL A 56 -14.98 7.72 15.96
C VAL A 56 -13.79 6.77 15.97
N LYS A 57 -14.04 5.48 16.18
CA LYS A 57 -13.00 4.44 16.20
C LYS A 57 -13.26 3.39 15.15
N MET A 58 -12.18 2.89 14.56
CA MET A 58 -12.21 1.75 13.64
C MET A 58 -12.09 0.45 14.43
N VAL A 59 -13.09 -0.42 14.33
CA VAL A 59 -13.10 -1.74 14.97
C VAL A 59 -12.85 -2.80 13.90
N PRO A 60 -11.73 -3.56 13.98
CA PRO A 60 -11.45 -4.64 13.04
C PRO A 60 -12.17 -5.93 13.44
N GLU A 61 -12.75 -6.60 12.46
CA GLU A 61 -13.35 -7.94 12.57
C GLU A 61 -12.77 -8.86 11.50
N LEU A 62 -12.53 -10.12 11.85
CA LEU A 62 -12.01 -11.12 10.93
C LEU A 62 -13.14 -12.04 10.48
N VAL A 63 -13.34 -12.14 9.16
CA VAL A 63 -14.33 -13.02 8.55
C VAL A 63 -13.70 -13.85 7.44
N VAL A 64 -14.40 -14.91 7.01
CA VAL A 64 -13.96 -15.72 5.87
C VAL A 64 -14.30 -15.00 4.58
N ASP A 65 -13.33 -14.89 3.68
CA ASP A 65 -13.52 -14.34 2.35
C ASP A 65 -14.26 -15.36 1.46
N LYS A 66 -15.47 -15.00 1.02
CA LYS A 66 -16.31 -15.83 0.13
C LYS A 66 -16.18 -15.43 -1.34
N GLU A 67 -15.59 -14.27 -1.64
CA GLU A 67 -15.44 -13.72 -2.99
C GLU A 67 -14.16 -14.27 -3.64
N ARG A 68 -14.21 -15.57 -3.97
CA ARG A 68 -13.19 -16.25 -4.77
C ARG A 68 -13.45 -15.96 -6.25
N MET A 69 -12.38 -15.80 -7.04
CA MET A 69 -12.40 -15.63 -8.51
C MET A 69 -12.73 -14.23 -9.05
N GLU A 70 -12.68 -13.18 -8.22
CA GLU A 70 -12.73 -11.80 -8.72
C GLU A 70 -11.40 -11.40 -9.40
N LYS A 71 -11.43 -10.33 -10.20
CA LYS A 71 -10.21 -9.69 -10.69
C LYS A 71 -9.66 -8.74 -9.62
N MET A 72 -8.34 -8.63 -9.53
CA MET A 72 -7.64 -7.74 -8.62
C MET A 72 -6.60 -6.93 -9.39
N LYS A 73 -6.45 -5.65 -9.07
CA LYS A 73 -5.40 -4.81 -9.65
C LYS A 73 -4.15 -4.85 -8.79
N ILE A 74 -2.98 -4.93 -9.41
CA ILE A 74 -1.69 -4.68 -8.75
C ILE A 74 -1.22 -3.33 -9.26
N ASN A 75 -1.12 -2.34 -8.38
CA ASN A 75 -0.53 -1.04 -8.73
C ASN A 75 0.96 -1.08 -8.42
N ILE A 76 1.77 -0.75 -9.42
CA ILE A 76 3.23 -0.80 -9.36
C ILE A 76 3.81 0.58 -9.64
N ASP A 77 4.74 1.01 -8.79
CA ASP A 77 5.67 2.09 -9.05
C ASP A 77 7.07 1.63 -8.62
N ILE A 78 7.87 1.16 -9.58
CA ILE A 78 9.19 0.56 -9.31
C ILE A 78 10.23 1.19 -10.22
N THR A 79 11.32 1.64 -9.62
CA THR A 79 12.47 2.24 -10.30
C THR A 79 13.66 1.29 -10.30
N PHE A 80 14.26 1.08 -11.47
CA PHE A 80 15.53 0.38 -11.68
C PHE A 80 16.57 1.38 -12.20
N PRO A 81 17.51 1.90 -11.38
CA PRO A 81 18.45 2.92 -11.82
C PRO A 81 19.48 2.44 -12.85
N ASN A 82 19.84 1.15 -12.84
CA ASN A 82 20.95 0.60 -13.64
C ASN A 82 20.48 -0.41 -14.69
N ALA A 83 19.20 -0.37 -15.09
CA ALA A 83 18.64 -1.28 -16.07
C ALA A 83 17.73 -0.53 -17.07
N PRO A 84 18.04 -0.57 -18.37
CA PRO A 84 17.27 0.13 -19.40
C PRO A 84 15.85 -0.40 -19.60
N CYS A 85 14.92 0.48 -19.98
CA CYS A 85 13.50 0.11 -20.17
C CYS A 85 13.28 -0.93 -21.28
N ILE A 86 14.08 -0.88 -22.34
CA ILE A 86 14.00 -1.83 -23.46
C ILE A 86 14.47 -3.23 -23.08
N LEU A 87 15.30 -3.35 -22.03
CA LEU A 87 15.82 -4.62 -21.54
C LEU A 87 14.84 -5.31 -20.60
N LEU A 88 14.08 -4.55 -19.81
CA LEU A 88 13.24 -5.10 -18.75
C LEU A 88 11.85 -5.51 -19.25
N GLY A 89 11.49 -6.78 -19.03
CA GLY A 89 10.14 -7.33 -19.25
C GLY A 89 9.37 -7.43 -17.93
N LEU A 90 8.05 -7.22 -17.96
CA LEU A 90 7.13 -7.43 -16.84
C LEU A 90 6.17 -8.55 -17.24
N ASP A 91 6.32 -9.68 -16.56
CA ASP A 91 5.50 -10.87 -16.83
C ASP A 91 4.75 -11.28 -15.57
N ILE A 92 3.55 -11.79 -15.77
CA ILE A 92 2.68 -12.30 -14.72
C ILE A 92 2.36 -13.75 -15.02
N MET A 93 2.44 -14.59 -14.00
CA MET A 93 2.09 -16.00 -14.06
C MET A 93 1.27 -16.36 -12.84
N ASP A 94 0.05 -16.84 -13.08
CA ASP A 94 -0.83 -17.30 -12.01
C ASP A 94 -0.81 -18.82 -11.84
N SER A 95 -1.37 -19.31 -10.73
CA SER A 95 -1.41 -20.75 -10.44
C SER A 95 -2.36 -21.54 -11.34
N THR A 96 -3.21 -20.87 -12.11
CA THR A 96 -4.09 -21.50 -13.11
C THR A 96 -3.37 -21.77 -14.42
N GLY A 97 -2.14 -21.25 -14.57
CA GLY A 97 -1.34 -21.35 -15.78
C GLY A 97 -1.61 -20.22 -16.78
N GLU A 98 -2.43 -19.22 -16.41
CA GLU A 98 -2.56 -18.00 -17.20
C GLU A 98 -1.25 -17.21 -17.09
N MET A 99 -0.77 -16.73 -18.23
CA MET A 99 0.44 -15.94 -18.31
C MET A 99 0.18 -14.72 -19.17
N GLN A 100 0.47 -13.55 -18.63
CA GLN A 100 0.41 -12.29 -19.35
C GLN A 100 1.85 -11.79 -19.54
N ILE A 101 2.33 -11.90 -20.77
CA ILE A 101 3.69 -11.49 -21.16
C ILE A 101 3.67 -10.01 -21.50
N ASN A 102 4.69 -9.26 -21.05
CA ASN A 102 4.83 -7.84 -21.35
C ASN A 102 3.54 -7.07 -21.06
N SER A 103 3.02 -7.23 -19.85
CA SER A 103 1.70 -6.72 -19.41
C SER A 103 1.69 -5.19 -19.24
N PHE A 104 1.96 -4.46 -20.32
CA PHE A 104 2.18 -3.01 -20.34
C PHE A 104 0.94 -2.20 -20.73
N GLN A 105 -0.21 -2.83 -21.01
CA GLN A 105 -1.41 -2.13 -21.46
C GLN A 105 -1.76 -0.92 -20.58
N ASN A 106 -1.51 -1.05 -19.26
CA ASN A 106 -1.75 -0.01 -18.27
C ASN A 106 -0.50 0.30 -17.42
N VAL A 107 0.70 -0.02 -17.93
CA VAL A 107 1.99 0.23 -17.26
C VAL A 107 2.91 1.02 -18.18
N ASN A 108 3.19 2.26 -17.80
CA ASN A 108 4.08 3.14 -18.52
C ASN A 108 5.53 2.94 -18.05
N LYS A 109 6.45 2.83 -19.01
CA LYS A 109 7.89 2.83 -18.77
C LYS A 109 8.46 4.22 -19.04
N THR A 110 9.15 4.77 -18.05
CA THR A 110 9.85 6.06 -18.18
C THR A 110 11.35 5.81 -18.14
N ARG A 111 12.05 6.18 -19.22
CA ARG A 111 13.52 6.15 -19.29
C ARG A 111 14.11 7.11 -18.26
N LEU A 112 15.15 6.68 -17.55
CA LEU A 112 15.85 7.49 -16.57
C LEU A 112 17.30 7.71 -17.01
N LEU A 113 17.78 8.94 -16.86
CA LEU A 113 19.20 9.26 -17.04
C LEU A 113 20.04 8.59 -15.93
N PRO A 114 21.37 8.46 -16.09
CA PRO A 114 22.26 7.95 -15.05
C PRO A 114 22.18 8.70 -13.71
N SER A 115 21.70 9.95 -13.73
CA SER A 115 21.43 10.76 -12.54
C SER A 115 20.16 10.36 -11.77
N GLY A 116 19.34 9.45 -12.32
CA GLY A 116 18.05 9.03 -11.78
C GLY A 116 16.87 9.92 -12.17
N LEU A 117 17.10 10.98 -12.96
CA LEU A 117 16.04 11.88 -13.44
C LEU A 117 15.35 11.32 -14.69
N PRO A 118 14.04 11.62 -14.92
CA PRO A 118 13.37 11.25 -16.15
C PRO A 118 14.06 11.83 -17.39
N ASN A 119 14.26 11.01 -18.41
CA ASN A 119 14.72 11.45 -19.71
C ASN A 119 13.54 12.08 -20.47
N LEU A 120 13.40 13.41 -20.35
CA LEU A 120 12.29 14.17 -20.95
C LEU A 120 12.43 14.35 -22.47
N ASN A 121 13.64 14.24 -23.00
CA ASN A 121 13.94 14.44 -24.42
C ASN A 121 14.68 13.21 -24.97
N PRO A 122 14.02 12.04 -25.04
CA PRO A 122 14.65 10.85 -25.60
C PRO A 122 14.98 11.10 -27.08
N LYS A 123 16.12 10.57 -27.52
CA LYS A 123 16.51 10.63 -28.93
C LYS A 123 15.44 9.95 -29.77
N GLN A 124 14.87 10.69 -30.73
CA GLN A 124 13.88 10.16 -31.64
C GLN A 124 14.58 9.51 -32.84
N PHE A 125 14.18 8.29 -33.15
CA PHE A 125 14.65 7.55 -34.31
C PHE A 125 13.53 7.55 -35.35
N THR A 126 13.70 8.32 -36.43
CA THR A 126 12.77 8.32 -37.54
C THR A 126 13.07 7.12 -38.44
N PRO A 127 12.11 6.20 -38.67
CA PRO A 127 12.29 5.11 -39.61
C PRO A 127 12.53 5.68 -41.02
N ASP A 128 13.50 5.12 -41.73
CA ASP A 128 13.63 5.41 -43.16
C ASP A 128 12.42 4.84 -43.92
N PRO A 129 11.98 5.44 -45.04
CA PRO A 129 10.90 4.86 -45.83
C PRO A 129 11.35 3.52 -46.45
N PRO A 130 10.43 2.55 -46.64
CA PRO A 130 10.75 1.28 -47.30
C PRO A 130 11.25 1.54 -48.72
N LYS A 131 12.41 0.96 -49.08
CA LYS A 131 13.05 1.17 -50.38
C LYS A 131 13.18 -0.14 -51.16
N ASP A 132 13.03 -0.07 -52.48
CA ASP A 132 13.33 -1.19 -53.38
C ASP A 132 14.85 -1.38 -53.57
N LYS A 133 15.24 -2.40 -54.34
CA LYS A 133 16.66 -2.67 -54.67
C LYS A 133 17.34 -1.52 -55.43
N SER A 134 16.57 -0.58 -55.98
CA SER A 134 17.03 0.60 -56.70
C SER A 134 17.02 1.87 -55.83
N GLY A 135 16.65 1.77 -54.55
CA GLY A 135 16.61 2.87 -53.60
C GLY A 135 15.34 3.74 -53.67
N LYS A 136 14.34 3.38 -54.48
CA LYS A 136 13.06 4.11 -54.59
C LYS A 136 12.10 3.70 -53.48
N ALA A 137 11.34 4.67 -52.97
CA ALA A 137 10.32 4.43 -51.96
C ALA A 137 9.19 3.53 -52.49
N ILE A 138 8.77 2.57 -51.68
CA ILE A 138 7.70 1.61 -52.01
C ILE A 138 6.38 2.10 -51.42
N GLU A 139 5.40 2.43 -52.26
CA GLU A 139 4.08 2.89 -51.79
C GLU A 139 3.24 1.77 -51.13
N LYS A 140 3.28 0.55 -51.68
CA LYS A 140 2.58 -0.63 -51.13
C LYS A 140 3.59 -1.63 -50.58
N TYR A 141 4.20 -1.25 -49.47
CA TYR A 141 5.17 -2.10 -48.79
C TYR A 141 4.47 -3.26 -48.06
N CYS A 142 4.99 -4.47 -48.30
CA CYS A 142 4.61 -5.69 -47.58
C CYS A 142 5.91 -6.39 -47.19
N GLY A 143 6.32 -6.21 -45.93
CA GLY A 143 7.57 -6.79 -45.44
C GLY A 143 7.49 -8.30 -45.18
N SER A 144 8.61 -8.98 -45.35
CA SER A 144 8.73 -10.42 -45.06
C SER A 144 8.73 -10.68 -43.56
N CYS A 145 8.03 -11.73 -43.12
CA CYS A 145 8.08 -12.24 -41.75
C CYS A 145 9.20 -13.28 -41.55
N TYR A 146 10.11 -13.46 -42.53
CA TYR A 146 11.28 -14.35 -42.45
C TYR A 146 10.94 -15.81 -42.08
N GLY A 147 9.82 -16.31 -42.60
CA GLY A 147 9.34 -17.67 -42.33
C GLY A 147 8.47 -17.78 -41.08
N ALA A 148 8.29 -16.68 -40.33
CA ALA A 148 7.35 -16.64 -39.21
C ALA A 148 5.90 -16.49 -39.68
N THR A 149 4.95 -16.93 -38.84
CA THR A 149 3.51 -16.77 -39.10
C THR A 149 3.14 -15.28 -39.13
N PRO A 150 2.66 -14.74 -40.27
CA PRO A 150 2.34 -13.33 -40.38
C PRO A 150 1.15 -12.92 -39.51
N PRO A 151 1.04 -11.63 -39.15
CA PRO A 151 -0.18 -11.06 -38.56
C PRO A 151 -1.35 -11.08 -39.55
N GLU A 152 -2.55 -10.70 -39.10
CA GLU A 152 -3.77 -10.71 -39.93
C GLU A 152 -3.65 -9.86 -41.21
N SER A 153 -2.80 -8.84 -41.22
CA SER A 153 -2.47 -8.01 -42.39
C SER A 153 -1.71 -8.78 -43.49
N GLY A 154 -1.18 -9.98 -43.19
CA GLY A 154 -0.41 -10.82 -44.09
C GLY A 154 1.05 -10.40 -44.30
N CYS A 155 1.48 -9.26 -43.74
CA CYS A 155 2.82 -8.69 -43.94
C CYS A 155 3.39 -8.24 -42.59
N CYS A 156 4.71 -8.39 -42.40
CA CYS A 156 5.41 -7.84 -41.24
C CYS A 156 6.09 -6.54 -41.66
N ASN A 157 5.45 -5.42 -41.37
CA ASN A 157 5.89 -4.12 -41.85
C ASN A 157 6.88 -3.43 -40.92
N THR A 158 6.86 -3.72 -39.61
CA THR A 158 7.75 -3.13 -38.61
C THR A 158 8.68 -4.16 -37.99
N CYS A 159 9.80 -3.72 -37.40
CA CYS A 159 10.69 -4.63 -36.68
C CYS A 159 9.98 -5.30 -35.50
N LEU A 160 9.07 -4.57 -34.84
CA LEU A 160 8.22 -5.08 -33.77
C LEU A 160 7.30 -6.20 -34.27
N GLU A 161 6.64 -6.02 -35.41
CA GLU A 161 5.78 -7.07 -36.00
C GLU A 161 6.56 -8.34 -36.36
N VAL A 162 7.80 -8.21 -36.85
CA VAL A 162 8.67 -9.38 -37.09
C VAL A 162 8.99 -10.08 -35.76
N ASN A 163 9.34 -9.32 -34.72
CA ASN A 163 9.61 -9.87 -33.39
C ASN A 163 8.38 -10.60 -32.82
N GLU A 164 7.20 -9.98 -32.87
CA GLU A 164 5.94 -10.59 -32.42
C GLU A 164 5.59 -11.85 -33.21
N ALA A 165 5.84 -11.88 -34.52
CA ALA A 165 5.65 -13.07 -35.34
C ALA A 165 6.58 -14.22 -34.92
N TYR A 166 7.84 -13.91 -34.58
CA TYR A 166 8.81 -14.88 -34.05
C TYR A 166 8.36 -15.41 -32.68
N GLN A 167 7.90 -14.53 -31.80
CA GLN A 167 7.39 -14.91 -30.48
C GLN A 167 6.17 -15.83 -30.56
N LYS A 168 5.25 -15.59 -31.51
CA LYS A 168 4.11 -16.50 -31.76
C LYS A 168 4.54 -17.91 -32.15
N MET A 169 5.71 -18.05 -32.79
CA MET A 169 6.30 -19.35 -33.12
C MET A 169 7.20 -19.92 -32.01
N GLY A 170 7.40 -19.18 -30.92
CA GLY A 170 8.37 -19.54 -29.88
C GLY A 170 9.81 -19.52 -30.39
N TRP A 171 10.11 -18.69 -31.39
CA TRP A 171 11.45 -18.48 -31.94
C TRP A 171 12.12 -17.30 -31.24
N SER A 172 13.43 -17.40 -31.05
CA SER A 172 14.23 -16.35 -30.41
C SER A 172 14.67 -15.29 -31.41
N PHE A 173 14.56 -14.01 -31.07
CA PHE A 173 14.86 -12.91 -31.97
C PHE A 173 16.37 -12.56 -32.00
N THR A 174 17.18 -13.45 -32.57
CA THR A 174 18.65 -13.41 -32.44
C THR A 174 19.37 -12.43 -33.37
N LYS A 175 18.85 -12.18 -34.57
CA LYS A 175 19.56 -11.43 -35.63
C LYS A 175 18.72 -10.27 -36.21
N PRO A 176 18.43 -9.22 -35.42
CA PRO A 176 17.74 -8.04 -35.94
C PRO A 176 18.50 -7.36 -37.08
N LYS A 177 19.85 -7.41 -37.07
CA LYS A 177 20.69 -6.79 -38.11
C LYS A 177 20.58 -7.45 -39.50
N SER A 178 19.97 -8.62 -39.63
CA SER A 178 19.72 -9.24 -40.94
C SER A 178 18.33 -8.94 -41.49
N MET A 179 17.50 -8.21 -40.75
CA MET A 179 16.11 -7.93 -41.12
C MET A 179 15.98 -6.49 -41.59
N GLU A 180 15.47 -6.29 -42.81
CA GLU A 180 15.34 -4.98 -43.44
C GLU A 180 14.55 -3.99 -42.58
N GLN A 181 13.43 -4.41 -42.00
CA GLN A 181 12.59 -3.61 -41.11
C GLN A 181 13.38 -3.04 -39.92
N CYS A 182 14.20 -3.89 -39.29
CA CYS A 182 14.98 -3.53 -38.11
C CYS A 182 16.18 -2.64 -38.42
N ILE A 183 16.80 -2.83 -39.59
CA ILE A 183 17.86 -1.93 -40.08
C ILE A 183 17.25 -0.56 -40.36
N ARG A 184 16.14 -0.52 -41.09
CA ARG A 184 15.42 0.69 -41.49
C ARG A 184 14.92 1.51 -40.29
N GLU A 185 14.45 0.83 -39.26
CA GLU A 185 13.99 1.44 -38.00
C GLU A 185 15.13 1.71 -37.02
N LYS A 186 16.37 1.32 -37.36
CA LYS A 186 17.55 1.47 -36.50
C LYS A 186 17.37 0.81 -35.13
N TYR A 187 16.68 -0.32 -35.09
CA TYR A 187 16.26 -0.99 -33.86
C TYR A 187 17.42 -1.24 -32.87
N VAL A 188 18.56 -1.72 -33.37
CA VAL A 188 19.73 -1.97 -32.52
C VAL A 188 20.38 -0.67 -32.01
N GLU A 189 20.32 0.41 -32.79
CA GLU A 189 20.81 1.72 -32.36
C GLU A 189 19.92 2.32 -31.28
N GLN A 190 18.59 2.13 -31.37
CA GLN A 190 17.64 2.51 -30.32
C GLN A 190 17.90 1.81 -28.99
N ILE A 191 18.30 0.54 -29.04
CA ILE A 191 18.70 -0.23 -27.86
C ILE A 191 20.03 0.31 -27.29
N SER A 192 21.00 0.55 -28.17
CA SER A 192 22.33 1.03 -27.80
C SER A 192 22.30 2.45 -27.19
N ASP A 193 21.35 3.29 -27.60
CA ASP A 193 21.12 4.63 -27.05
C ASP A 193 20.70 4.62 -25.58
N GLN A 194 20.15 3.51 -25.10
CA GLN A 194 19.69 3.35 -23.71
C GLN A 194 20.77 2.74 -22.80
N VAL A 195 21.99 2.51 -23.28
CA VAL A 195 23.06 1.94 -22.45
C VAL A 195 23.41 2.90 -21.31
N GLY A 196 23.41 2.38 -20.08
CA GLY A 196 23.66 3.16 -18.86
C GLY A 196 22.45 3.94 -18.34
N GLU A 197 21.29 3.86 -19.01
CA GLU A 197 20.03 4.40 -18.49
C GLU A 197 19.37 3.46 -17.47
N GLY A 198 18.46 4.03 -16.70
CA GLY A 198 17.53 3.31 -15.84
C GLY A 198 16.10 3.29 -16.40
N CYS A 199 15.20 2.65 -15.68
CA CYS A 199 13.79 2.58 -16.01
C CYS A 199 12.89 2.73 -14.78
N ARG A 200 11.78 3.46 -14.93
CA ARG A 200 10.69 3.48 -13.95
C ARG A 200 9.42 2.90 -14.56
N PHE A 201 8.82 1.95 -13.87
CA PHE A 201 7.52 1.37 -14.19
C PHE A 201 6.48 2.06 -13.33
N VAL A 202 5.43 2.61 -13.94
CA VAL A 202 4.29 3.20 -13.23
C VAL A 202 3.00 2.73 -13.88
N GLY A 203 2.11 2.11 -13.11
CA GLY A 203 0.80 1.75 -13.62
C GLY A 203 0.10 0.68 -12.80
N SER A 204 -0.84 0.00 -13.43
CA SER A 204 -1.61 -1.08 -12.80
C SER A 204 -1.75 -2.27 -13.73
N VAL A 205 -1.77 -3.48 -13.19
CA VAL A 205 -2.07 -4.69 -13.96
C VAL A 205 -3.24 -5.44 -13.34
N GLU A 206 -4.17 -5.88 -14.16
CA GLU A 206 -5.34 -6.62 -13.71
C GLU A 206 -5.09 -8.14 -13.81
N ILE A 207 -5.25 -8.82 -12.67
CA ILE A 207 -4.96 -10.23 -12.52
C ILE A 207 -6.17 -10.97 -11.94
N ASN A 208 -6.19 -12.29 -12.09
CA ASN A 208 -7.10 -13.13 -11.31
C ASN A 208 -6.70 -13.07 -9.83
N LYS A 209 -7.68 -12.97 -8.92
CA LYS A 209 -7.47 -13.03 -7.46
C LYS A 209 -7.21 -14.47 -7.02
N VAL A 210 -6.10 -15.03 -7.51
CA VAL A 210 -5.55 -16.35 -7.18
C VAL A 210 -4.06 -16.19 -6.89
N SER A 211 -3.43 -17.18 -6.28
CA SER A 211 -1.98 -17.12 -6.02
C SER A 211 -1.19 -17.10 -7.33
N GLY A 212 -0.09 -16.36 -7.36
CA GLY A 212 0.73 -16.19 -8.57
C GLY A 212 2.01 -15.43 -8.28
N ASN A 213 2.67 -15.01 -9.34
CA ASN A 213 3.81 -14.10 -9.25
C ASN A 213 3.82 -13.14 -10.43
N PHE A 214 4.25 -11.91 -10.17
CA PHE A 214 4.77 -11.06 -11.22
C PHE A 214 6.28 -10.97 -11.05
N HIS A 215 6.99 -10.85 -12.17
CA HIS A 215 8.43 -10.70 -12.14
C HIS A 215 8.90 -9.74 -13.22
N ILE A 216 9.96 -9.01 -12.86
CA ILE A 216 10.67 -8.09 -13.74
C ILE A 216 12.06 -8.65 -13.96
N MET A 217 12.32 -9.09 -15.19
CA MET A 217 13.59 -9.69 -15.61
C MET A 217 14.16 -8.96 -16.82
N ALA A 218 15.44 -9.19 -17.07
CA ALA A 218 16.13 -8.67 -18.24
C ALA A 218 16.05 -9.67 -19.41
N GLY A 219 15.79 -9.17 -20.60
CA GLY A 219 15.82 -9.92 -21.85
C GLY A 219 14.46 -10.03 -22.54
N GLU A 220 14.47 -10.74 -23.66
CA GLU A 220 13.27 -11.12 -24.39
C GLU A 220 12.57 -12.30 -23.69
N THR A 221 11.27 -12.15 -23.43
CA THR A 221 10.42 -13.25 -22.94
C THR A 221 10.10 -14.23 -24.07
N ILE A 222 10.48 -15.50 -23.89
CA ILE A 222 10.16 -16.60 -24.82
C ILE A 222 9.25 -17.61 -24.13
N LYS A 223 8.10 -17.88 -24.75
CA LYS A 223 7.14 -18.90 -24.32
C LYS A 223 7.11 -20.05 -25.32
N LYS A 224 7.40 -21.27 -24.87
CA LYS A 224 7.30 -22.49 -25.70
C LYS A 224 6.88 -23.68 -24.84
N ASN A 225 5.82 -24.40 -25.22
CA ASN A 225 5.35 -25.62 -24.54
C ASN A 225 5.25 -25.48 -23.01
N ASN A 226 4.61 -24.41 -22.53
CA ASN A 226 4.46 -24.09 -21.11
C ASN A 226 5.77 -23.75 -20.36
N ALA A 227 6.92 -23.76 -21.05
CA ALA A 227 8.17 -23.20 -20.53
C ALA A 227 8.21 -21.69 -20.75
N HIS A 228 8.79 -21.00 -19.76
CA HIS A 228 8.97 -19.55 -19.72
C HIS A 228 10.44 -19.23 -19.48
N ALA A 229 11.05 -18.51 -20.41
CA ALA A 229 12.46 -18.13 -20.32
C ALA A 229 12.65 -16.67 -20.71
N HIS A 230 13.67 -16.06 -20.12
CA HIS A 230 14.15 -14.73 -20.47
C HIS A 230 15.51 -14.87 -21.13
N VAL A 231 15.66 -14.34 -22.34
CA VAL A 231 16.91 -14.44 -23.11
C VAL A 231 17.45 -13.04 -23.35
N VAL A 232 18.63 -12.77 -22.81
CA VAL A 232 19.36 -11.54 -23.09
C VAL A 232 20.24 -11.78 -24.31
N HIS A 233 19.92 -11.12 -25.41
CA HIS A 233 20.67 -11.28 -26.66
C HIS A 233 21.93 -10.41 -26.69
N ASP A 234 22.90 -10.78 -27.53
CA ASP A 234 24.17 -10.06 -27.67
C ASP A 234 24.02 -8.59 -28.09
N TYR A 235 22.95 -8.25 -28.81
CA TYR A 235 22.65 -6.87 -29.23
C TYR A 235 21.98 -6.03 -28.12
N MET A 236 21.63 -6.64 -26.98
CA MET A 236 21.07 -5.96 -25.82
C MET A 236 22.17 -5.50 -24.85
N PRO A 237 21.89 -4.50 -23.98
CA PRO A 237 22.85 -4.03 -22.99
C PRO A 237 23.31 -5.16 -22.07
N GLN A 238 24.63 -5.36 -21.95
CA GLN A 238 25.21 -6.43 -21.12
C GLN A 238 25.59 -5.95 -19.72
N VAL A 239 25.75 -4.65 -19.54
CA VAL A 239 26.10 -4.00 -18.27
C VAL A 239 24.81 -3.46 -17.63
N TYR A 240 24.29 -4.21 -16.67
CA TYR A 240 23.12 -3.86 -15.87
C TYR A 240 23.12 -4.63 -14.56
N ASP A 241 22.32 -4.19 -13.59
CA ASP A 241 22.04 -4.91 -12.36
C ASP A 241 20.55 -4.76 -11.96
N PHE A 242 20.14 -5.49 -10.92
CA PHE A 242 18.76 -5.45 -10.40
C PHE A 242 18.63 -4.60 -9.13
N THR A 243 19.52 -3.62 -8.93
CA THR A 243 19.27 -2.52 -7.97
C THR A 243 17.93 -1.92 -8.32
N HIS A 244 17.10 -1.69 -7.30
CA HIS A 244 15.76 -1.16 -7.50
C HIS A 244 15.23 -0.44 -6.26
N LYS A 245 14.23 0.40 -6.49
CA LYS A 245 13.43 1.06 -5.47
C LYS A 245 11.96 0.83 -5.79
N ILE A 246 11.25 0.20 -4.87
CA ILE A 246 9.80 0.11 -4.88
C ILE A 246 9.29 1.42 -4.31
N ASN A 247 8.82 2.34 -5.16
CA ASN A 247 8.25 3.60 -4.71
C ASN A 247 6.88 3.35 -4.08
N SER A 248 6.04 2.56 -4.75
CA SER A 248 4.81 2.04 -4.18
C SER A 248 4.43 0.69 -4.77
N LEU A 249 3.82 -0.16 -3.95
CA LEU A 249 3.23 -1.42 -4.36
C LEU A 249 1.94 -1.65 -3.58
N SER A 250 0.82 -1.81 -4.28
CA SER A 250 -0.48 -2.09 -3.65
C SER A 250 -1.32 -3.09 -4.44
N PHE A 251 -2.23 -3.75 -3.74
CA PHE A 251 -3.17 -4.72 -4.29
C PHE A 251 -4.59 -4.15 -4.16
N GLY A 252 -5.17 -3.73 -5.28
CA GLY A 252 -6.46 -3.02 -5.34
C GLY A 252 -6.33 -1.55 -4.98
N ASP A 253 -7.47 -0.91 -4.72
CA ASP A 253 -7.51 0.49 -4.28
C ASP A 253 -6.96 0.61 -2.86
N THR A 254 -6.36 1.75 -2.52
CA THR A 254 -5.86 2.03 -1.16
C THR A 254 -6.88 2.82 -0.34
N PHE A 255 -6.86 2.63 0.98
CA PHE A 255 -7.67 3.40 1.91
C PHE A 255 -6.82 4.28 2.84
N GLU A 256 -7.47 5.21 3.54
CA GLU A 256 -6.78 6.15 4.42
C GLU A 256 -5.96 5.44 5.50
N ASN A 257 -4.71 5.89 5.70
CA ASN A 257 -3.75 5.32 6.65
C ASN A 257 -3.31 3.87 6.38
N GLN A 258 -3.67 3.29 5.23
CA GLN A 258 -3.11 2.02 4.78
C GLN A 258 -1.60 2.19 4.58
N LYS A 259 -0.82 1.31 5.20
CA LYS A 259 0.64 1.24 5.03
C LYS A 259 0.98 -0.05 4.32
N ASN A 260 1.53 0.05 3.11
CA ASN A 260 2.01 -1.11 2.38
C ASN A 260 3.47 -1.39 2.77
N PRO A 261 3.83 -2.64 3.14
CA PRO A 261 5.16 -2.95 3.63
C PRO A 261 6.32 -2.66 2.67
N LEU A 262 6.09 -2.66 1.35
CA LEU A 262 7.14 -2.45 0.34
C LEU A 262 7.24 -1.00 -0.15
N ASP A 263 6.38 -0.10 0.30
CA ASP A 263 6.45 1.31 -0.11
C ASP A 263 7.75 1.94 0.39
N GLY A 264 8.55 2.47 -0.55
CA GLY A 264 9.85 3.09 -0.28
C GLY A 264 11.02 2.12 -0.11
N VAL A 265 10.82 0.81 -0.19
CA VAL A 265 11.90 -0.18 -0.04
C VAL A 265 12.88 -0.07 -1.21
N SER A 266 14.17 -0.04 -0.88
CA SER A 266 15.26 0.02 -1.86
C SER A 266 16.27 -1.08 -1.61
N LYS A 267 16.72 -1.74 -2.69
CA LYS A 267 17.79 -2.75 -2.67
C LYS A 267 18.85 -2.37 -3.68
N SER A 268 20.11 -2.62 -3.37
CA SER A 268 21.21 -2.39 -4.29
C SER A 268 22.17 -3.55 -4.27
N THR A 269 22.67 -3.89 -5.45
CA THR A 269 23.67 -4.92 -5.69
C THR A 269 24.52 -4.50 -6.88
N LYS A 270 25.78 -4.94 -6.89
CA LYS A 270 26.66 -4.86 -8.06
C LYS A 270 26.75 -6.19 -8.81
N ILE A 271 26.12 -7.24 -8.28
CA ILE A 271 26.16 -8.59 -8.85
C ILE A 271 24.99 -8.70 -9.85
N LYS A 272 25.32 -8.91 -11.12
CA LYS A 272 24.34 -9.06 -12.21
C LYS A 272 23.40 -10.24 -11.97
N LYS A 273 23.93 -11.34 -11.41
CA LYS A 273 23.19 -12.56 -11.05
C LYS A 273 22.55 -12.48 -9.66
N THR A 274 21.84 -11.39 -9.36
CA THR A 274 21.07 -11.26 -8.11
C THR A 274 19.58 -11.45 -8.38
N GLN A 275 18.96 -12.28 -7.55
CA GLN A 275 17.52 -12.51 -7.51
C GLN A 275 16.94 -11.93 -6.23
N TYR A 276 15.97 -11.04 -6.36
CA TYR A 276 15.17 -10.50 -5.27
C TYR A 276 13.79 -11.14 -5.28
N GLN A 277 13.38 -11.76 -4.18
CA GLN A 277 12.06 -12.35 -4.04
C GLN A 277 11.30 -11.73 -2.87
N TYR A 278 10.08 -11.29 -3.16
CA TYR A 278 9.14 -10.73 -2.21
C TYR A 278 7.94 -11.67 -2.12
N PHE A 279 7.82 -12.38 -1.01
CA PHE A 279 6.67 -13.25 -0.72
C PHE A 279 5.61 -12.44 -0.01
N THR A 280 4.57 -12.05 -0.75
CA THR A 280 3.46 -11.23 -0.29
C THR A 280 2.24 -12.10 0.03
N LYS A 281 1.71 -11.96 1.24
CA LYS A 281 0.46 -12.61 1.64
C LYS A 281 -0.65 -11.56 1.67
N VAL A 282 -1.54 -11.62 0.69
CA VAL A 282 -2.58 -10.61 0.42
C VAL A 282 -3.86 -10.99 1.18
N VAL A 283 -4.43 -10.05 1.91
CA VAL A 283 -5.63 -10.21 2.74
C VAL A 283 -6.66 -9.17 2.31
N ALA A 284 -7.85 -9.63 1.92
CA ALA A 284 -8.95 -8.74 1.56
C ALA A 284 -9.32 -7.86 2.76
N SER A 285 -9.57 -6.58 2.51
CA SER A 285 -9.91 -5.59 3.53
C SER A 285 -11.14 -4.80 3.10
N GLU A 286 -12.06 -4.57 4.01
CA GLU A 286 -13.27 -3.79 3.77
C GLU A 286 -13.38 -2.72 4.83
N VAL A 287 -13.60 -1.48 4.42
CA VAL A 287 -13.76 -0.33 5.31
C VAL A 287 -15.20 0.16 5.22
N ARG A 288 -15.92 0.10 6.35
CA ARG A 288 -17.31 0.53 6.49
C ARG A 288 -17.36 1.82 7.29
N TYR A 289 -17.78 2.90 6.65
CA TYR A 289 -17.93 4.21 7.28
C TYR A 289 -19.34 4.41 7.84
N LEU A 290 -19.49 5.29 8.84
CA LEU A 290 -20.79 5.62 9.47
C LEU A 290 -21.78 6.23 8.47
N ASN A 291 -21.29 6.83 7.39
CA ASN A 291 -22.12 7.40 6.32
C ASN A 291 -22.67 6.32 5.35
N GLY A 292 -22.38 5.04 5.58
CA GLY A 292 -22.80 3.92 4.74
C GLY A 292 -21.90 3.65 3.53
N LYS A 293 -20.84 4.45 3.31
CA LYS A 293 -19.82 4.15 2.30
C LYS A 293 -19.08 2.88 2.69
N VAL A 294 -18.93 1.97 1.73
CA VAL A 294 -18.11 0.75 1.86
C VAL A 294 -17.00 0.83 0.83
N LEU A 295 -15.76 0.61 1.27
CA LEU A 295 -14.57 0.59 0.42
C LEU A 295 -13.90 -0.77 0.54
N THR A 296 -13.71 -1.45 -0.59
CA THR A 296 -13.00 -2.73 -0.67
C THR A 296 -11.58 -2.51 -1.15
N SER A 297 -10.62 -3.16 -0.50
CA SER A 297 -9.19 -3.03 -0.71
C SER A 297 -8.49 -4.33 -0.35
N ASN A 298 -7.16 -4.40 -0.50
CA ASN A 298 -6.36 -5.47 0.07
C ASN A 298 -5.16 -4.90 0.82
N GLN A 299 -4.82 -5.56 1.92
CA GLN A 299 -3.56 -5.36 2.63
C GLN A 299 -2.66 -6.56 2.39
N TYR A 300 -1.37 -6.41 2.65
CA TYR A 300 -0.47 -7.56 2.58
C TYR A 300 0.64 -7.47 3.61
N SER A 301 1.17 -8.62 3.97
CA SER A 301 2.46 -8.76 4.66
C SER A 301 3.51 -9.27 3.69
N VAL A 302 4.78 -8.98 3.93
CA VAL A 302 5.88 -9.42 3.06
C VAL A 302 6.97 -10.16 3.82
N THR A 303 7.58 -11.14 3.16
CA THR A 303 8.88 -11.73 3.53
C THR A 303 9.83 -11.58 2.36
N GLU A 304 11.05 -11.13 2.62
CA GLU A 304 12.04 -10.82 1.58
C GLU A 304 13.13 -11.90 1.56
N HIS A 305 13.55 -12.29 0.37
CA HIS A 305 14.67 -13.19 0.16
C HIS A 305 15.58 -12.65 -0.95
N GLU A 306 16.88 -12.71 -0.72
CA GLU A 306 17.90 -12.28 -1.68
C GLU A 306 18.86 -13.44 -1.93
N MET A 307 19.01 -13.81 -3.20
CA MET A 307 20.00 -14.80 -3.63
C MET A 307 20.94 -14.13 -4.61
N SER A 308 22.24 -14.32 -4.43
CA SER A 308 23.25 -13.84 -5.38
C SER A 308 24.32 -14.89 -5.57
N GLU A 309 24.83 -14.99 -6.80
CA GLU A 309 25.93 -15.90 -7.14
C GLU A 309 27.12 -15.07 -7.62
N ALA A 310 28.20 -15.11 -6.84
CA ALA A 310 29.44 -14.42 -7.15
C ALA A 310 30.27 -15.29 -8.10
N GLY A 311 30.11 -15.08 -9.40
CA GLY A 311 30.90 -15.78 -10.42
C GLY A 311 30.35 -15.60 -11.84
N ASP A 312 31.24 -15.24 -12.77
CA ASP A 312 30.99 -15.22 -14.21
C ASP A 312 31.09 -16.62 -14.85
N GLN A 313 31.25 -17.67 -14.04
CA GLN A 313 31.18 -19.04 -14.54
C GLN A 313 29.78 -19.30 -15.05
N ASP A 314 29.72 -19.52 -16.35
CA ASP A 314 28.56 -19.86 -17.15
C ASP A 314 28.23 -21.34 -16.92
N ASP A 315 28.02 -21.72 -15.65
CA ASP A 315 27.49 -23.04 -15.35
C ASP A 315 26.04 -23.04 -15.81
N HIS A 316 25.77 -23.79 -16.89
CA HIS A 316 24.43 -24.06 -17.44
C HIS A 316 23.47 -24.74 -16.43
N HIS A 317 23.85 -24.83 -15.16
CA HIS A 317 23.12 -25.40 -14.04
C HIS A 317 22.83 -24.39 -12.90
N SER A 318 23.13 -23.10 -13.07
CA SER A 318 22.69 -22.07 -12.10
C SER A 318 21.15 -22.04 -12.06
N THR A 319 20.59 -22.36 -10.90
CA THR A 319 19.13 -22.35 -10.66
C THR A 319 18.60 -20.95 -10.36
N ILE A 320 19.51 -19.97 -10.21
CA ILE A 320 19.17 -18.59 -9.87
C ILE A 320 18.71 -17.88 -11.13
N ARG A 321 17.52 -17.27 -11.05
CA ARG A 321 16.97 -16.43 -12.13
C ARG A 321 17.10 -14.98 -11.70
N PRO A 322 18.03 -14.20 -12.28
CA PRO A 322 18.25 -12.82 -11.88
C PRO A 322 17.03 -11.96 -12.20
N GLY A 323 16.62 -11.12 -11.27
CA GLY A 323 15.40 -10.34 -11.41
C GLY A 323 14.75 -9.94 -10.10
N LEU A 324 13.66 -9.19 -10.21
CA LEU A 324 12.74 -8.91 -9.13
C LEU A 324 11.50 -9.80 -9.27
N PHE A 325 11.16 -10.53 -8.22
CA PHE A 325 10.00 -11.41 -8.19
C PHE A 325 9.11 -11.00 -7.02
N CYS A 326 7.84 -10.78 -7.28
CA CYS A 326 6.83 -10.63 -6.25
C CYS A 326 5.86 -11.80 -6.37
N VAL A 327 5.98 -12.73 -5.43
CA VAL A 327 5.09 -13.89 -5.31
C VAL A 327 3.95 -13.47 -4.40
N PHE A 328 2.71 -13.58 -4.86
CA PHE A 328 1.53 -13.22 -4.09
C PHE A 328 0.65 -14.44 -3.80
N GLU A 329 0.23 -14.56 -2.55
CA GLU A 329 -0.69 -15.59 -2.08
C GLU A 329 -1.94 -14.94 -1.50
N ILE A 330 -3.12 -15.36 -1.97
CA ILE A 330 -4.40 -14.81 -1.50
C ILE A 330 -4.86 -15.54 -0.24
N SER A 331 -5.02 -14.81 0.85
CA SER A 331 -5.53 -15.32 2.12
C SER A 331 -7.04 -15.60 2.03
N PRO A 332 -7.54 -16.71 2.61
CA PRO A 332 -8.97 -16.98 2.70
C PRO A 332 -9.70 -16.13 3.75
N MET A 333 -9.02 -15.16 4.36
CA MET A 333 -9.54 -14.27 5.40
C MET A 333 -9.77 -12.87 4.85
N ARG A 334 -10.76 -12.18 5.40
CA ARG A 334 -11.08 -10.77 5.16
C ARG A 334 -11.11 -10.00 6.47
N ILE A 335 -10.54 -8.81 6.47
CA ILE A 335 -10.59 -7.88 7.61
C ILE A 335 -11.65 -6.83 7.31
N ILE A 336 -12.66 -6.70 8.17
CA ILE A 336 -13.67 -5.64 8.07
C ILE A 336 -13.36 -4.60 9.15
N TYR A 337 -13.02 -3.38 8.74
CA TYR A 337 -12.92 -2.23 9.63
C TYR A 337 -14.23 -1.47 9.62
N SER A 338 -14.96 -1.49 10.73
CA SER A 338 -16.20 -0.72 10.86
C SER A 338 -15.97 0.50 11.74
N GLU A 339 -16.36 1.67 11.24
CA GLU A 339 -16.46 2.86 12.09
C GLU A 339 -17.56 2.63 13.13
N SER A 340 -17.20 2.81 14.40
CA SER A 340 -18.11 2.70 15.52
C SER A 340 -18.03 3.97 16.36
N LYS A 341 -19.22 4.46 16.75
CA LYS A 341 -19.39 5.59 17.66
C LYS A 341 -20.20 5.13 18.86
N ARG A 342 -19.81 5.58 20.06
CA ARG A 342 -20.59 5.33 21.27
C ARG A 342 -21.98 5.96 21.13
N SER A 343 -23.00 5.23 21.61
CA SER A 343 -24.35 5.77 21.68
C SER A 343 -24.45 6.88 22.72
N LEU A 344 -25.43 7.78 22.55
CA LEU A 344 -25.71 8.82 23.53
C LEU A 344 -26.09 8.22 24.90
N SER A 345 -26.80 7.09 24.91
CA SER A 345 -27.16 6.38 26.14
C SER A 345 -25.93 5.93 26.92
N SER A 346 -24.94 5.34 26.22
CA SER A 346 -23.68 4.94 26.84
C SER A 346 -22.95 6.12 27.46
N PHE A 347 -22.93 7.27 26.78
CA PHE A 347 -22.31 8.49 27.31
C PHE A 347 -23.00 9.00 28.58
N ILE A 348 -24.34 9.09 28.55
CA ILE A 348 -25.13 9.54 29.71
C ILE A 348 -24.90 8.60 30.90
N SER A 349 -24.93 7.28 30.67
CA SER A 349 -24.66 6.28 31.70
C SER A 349 -23.25 6.45 32.29
N SER A 350 -22.21 6.69 31.47
CA SER A 350 -20.85 6.97 31.94
C SER A 350 -20.79 8.23 32.80
N VAL A 351 -21.44 9.32 32.39
CA VAL A 351 -21.45 10.59 33.15
C VAL A 351 -22.11 10.42 34.51
N LEU A 352 -23.26 9.74 34.56
CA LEU A 352 -23.95 9.44 35.82
C LEU A 352 -23.08 8.58 36.76
N ALA A 353 -22.36 7.60 36.21
CA ALA A 353 -21.44 6.77 36.96
C ALA A 353 -20.24 7.56 37.51
N ILE A 354 -19.65 8.47 36.72
CA ILE A 354 -18.55 9.36 37.15
C ILE A 354 -19.00 10.25 38.30
N VAL A 355 -20.16 10.91 38.15
CA VAL A 355 -20.71 11.80 39.18
C VAL A 355 -21.03 11.01 40.45
N GLY A 356 -21.78 9.91 40.35
CA GLY A 356 -22.17 9.10 41.50
C GLY A 356 -20.99 8.49 42.26
N SER A 357 -19.97 7.99 41.55
CA SER A 357 -18.77 7.42 42.17
C SER A 357 -17.97 8.47 42.93
N ILE A 358 -17.74 9.66 42.36
CA ILE A 358 -16.99 10.73 43.02
C ILE A 358 -17.73 11.26 44.24
N PHE A 359 -19.05 11.47 44.16
CA PHE A 359 -19.85 11.87 45.32
C PHE A 359 -19.76 10.87 46.46
N THR A 360 -19.81 9.57 46.15
CA THR A 360 -19.70 8.50 47.15
C THR A 360 -18.33 8.51 47.83
N VAL A 361 -17.25 8.60 47.05
CA VAL A 361 -15.87 8.63 47.57
C VAL A 361 -15.60 9.91 48.37
N ALA A 362 -16.06 11.06 47.88
CA ALA A 362 -15.92 12.34 48.57
C ALA A 362 -16.63 12.33 49.94
N GLY A 363 -17.84 11.77 50.00
CA GLY A 363 -18.59 11.65 51.26
C GLY A 363 -17.93 10.74 52.29
N LEU A 364 -17.31 9.64 51.84
CA LEU A 364 -16.53 8.76 52.71
C LEU A 364 -15.25 9.44 53.23
N LEU A 365 -14.54 10.15 52.36
CA LEU A 365 -13.34 10.91 52.72
C LEU A 365 -13.67 12.04 53.70
N ASP A 366 -14.71 12.83 53.44
CA ASP A 366 -15.15 13.89 54.35
C ASP A 366 -15.54 13.33 55.72
N SER A 367 -16.31 12.24 55.75
CA SER A 367 -16.68 11.56 57.00
C SER A 367 -15.47 11.05 57.78
N PHE A 368 -14.45 10.53 57.08
CA PHE A 368 -13.21 10.07 57.70
C PHE A 368 -12.40 11.24 58.26
N ILE A 369 -12.20 12.31 57.48
CA ILE A 369 -11.48 13.51 57.89
C ILE A 369 -12.17 14.15 59.10
N PHE A 370 -13.50 14.30 59.08
CA PHE A 370 -14.25 14.87 60.20
C PHE A 370 -14.11 14.04 61.49
N ARG A 371 -14.18 12.71 61.40
CA ARG A 371 -13.97 11.81 62.56
C ARG A 371 -12.53 11.89 63.07
N ALA A 372 -11.55 11.94 62.17
CA ALA A 372 -10.14 12.05 62.52
C ALA A 372 -9.84 13.39 63.20
N GLU A 373 -10.30 14.52 62.64
CA GLU A 373 -10.18 15.85 63.24
C GLU A 373 -10.79 15.85 64.65
N ARG A 374 -12.04 15.39 64.81
CA ARG A 374 -12.71 15.37 66.11
C ARG A 374 -12.02 14.45 67.12
N ALA A 375 -11.49 13.31 66.70
CA ALA A 375 -10.73 12.39 67.55
C ALA A 375 -9.39 13.00 68.00
N ILE A 376 -8.69 13.72 67.11
CA ILE A 376 -7.44 14.43 67.42
C ILE A 376 -7.71 15.60 68.37
N THR A 377 -8.72 16.43 68.10
CA THR A 377 -9.10 17.55 68.98
C THR A 377 -9.50 17.04 70.37
N HIS A 378 -10.27 15.96 70.45
CA HIS A 378 -10.64 15.33 71.72
C HIS A 378 -9.40 14.81 72.47
N LYS A 379 -8.47 14.13 71.78
CA LYS A 379 -7.22 13.67 72.40
C LYS A 379 -6.31 14.81 72.86
N ARG A 380 -6.33 15.96 72.17
CA ARG A 380 -5.60 17.18 72.54
C ARG A 380 -6.22 17.86 73.76
N GLN A 381 -7.55 17.88 73.88
CA GLN A 381 -8.26 18.42 75.05
C GLN A 381 -8.02 17.63 76.35
N ILE A 382 -7.81 16.31 76.25
CA ILE A 382 -7.48 15.45 77.40
C ILE A 382 -5.96 15.36 77.68
N GLY A 383 -5.13 16.19 77.04
CA GLY A 383 -3.69 16.30 77.30
C GLY A 383 -2.84 15.08 76.87
N LYS A 384 -3.38 14.18 76.02
CA LYS A 384 -2.69 12.95 75.57
C LYS A 384 -1.96 13.08 74.22
N LEU A 385 -2.01 14.25 73.60
CA LEU A 385 -1.20 14.60 72.42
C LEU A 385 -0.42 15.86 72.78
N ALA A 386 0.90 15.67 72.98
CA ALA A 386 1.88 16.75 73.10
C ALA A 386 2.07 17.44 71.74
#